data_AF-A0A2W5T4X7-F1
#
_entry.id   AF-A0A2W5T4X7-F1
#
_cell.length_a   1.000
_cell.length_b   1.000
_cell.length_c   1.000
_cell.angle_alpha   90.00
_cell.angle_beta   90.00
_cell.angle_gamma   90.00
#
_symmetry.space_group_name_H-M   'P 1'
#
loop_
_entity.id
_entity.type
_entity.pdbx_description
1 polymer ?
#
loop_
_entity_poly.entity_id
_entity_poly.type
_entity_poly.pdbx_seq_one_letter_code
_entity_poly.pdbx_strand_id
1 'polypeptide(L)'
;MVYSTTRTTAFTSQVIANVTCAAYFFRRRSHPRWRTAMQKLTVPYLMLISVLFAAVGLAVLVEPTFFARQLEMTVESATAVSDFRAVYGGLCFAVTTLGVLAIRREALRAATVLAFVLVLDGLIFGRLISLATHGPGSWLINAQLALEVVGALGGALVLRASSPRRLVHA
;
A
#
# COMPACT_ATOMS: atom_id res chain seq x y z
N MET A 1 7.18 -31.66 12.97
CA MET A 1 6.18 -30.76 12.35
C MET A 1 6.91 -29.88 11.35
N VAL A 2 6.86 -30.22 10.07
CA VAL A 2 7.56 -29.54 8.98
C VAL A 2 6.49 -28.78 8.19
N TYR A 3 6.36 -27.47 8.45
CA TYR A 3 5.50 -26.61 7.63
C TYR A 3 6.23 -25.28 7.38
N SER A 4 6.31 -24.92 6.09
CA SER A 4 6.37 -23.53 5.60
C SER A 4 7.73 -22.80 5.50
N THR A 5 8.74 -23.39 4.87
CA THR A 5 9.91 -22.63 4.36
C THR A 5 9.63 -21.94 3.00
N THR A 6 8.57 -22.35 2.30
CA THR A 6 8.27 -21.93 0.92
C THR A 6 7.52 -20.59 0.81
N ARG A 7 6.90 -20.08 1.89
CA ARG A 7 6.12 -18.82 1.85
C ARG A 7 6.98 -17.57 2.03
N THR A 8 8.10 -17.68 2.74
CA THR A 8 8.99 -16.56 3.06
C THR A 8 9.82 -16.10 1.86
N THR A 9 10.13 -17.01 0.94
CA THR A 9 10.89 -16.73 -0.30
C THR A 9 10.07 -15.99 -1.34
N ALA A 10 8.75 -16.22 -1.38
CA ALA A 10 7.85 -15.53 -2.32
C ALA A 10 7.69 -14.04 -1.98
N PHE A 11 7.58 -13.70 -0.69
CA PHE A 11 7.42 -12.32 -0.24
C PHE A 11 8.69 -11.49 -0.47
N THR A 12 9.85 -12.03 -0.09
CA THR A 12 11.15 -11.39 -0.33
C THR A 12 11.42 -11.17 -1.82
N SER A 13 11.08 -12.17 -2.65
CA SER A 13 11.18 -12.04 -4.12
C SER A 13 10.27 -10.94 -4.67
N GLN A 14 9.07 -10.77 -4.13
CA GLN A 14 8.12 -9.75 -4.56
C GLN A 14 8.56 -8.32 -4.17
N VAL A 15 9.05 -8.13 -2.94
CA VAL A 15 9.57 -6.84 -2.46
C VAL A 15 10.80 -6.42 -3.27
N ILE A 16 11.73 -7.35 -3.49
CA ILE A 16 12.93 -7.09 -4.31
C ILE A 16 12.52 -6.78 -5.76
N ALA A 17 11.54 -7.49 -6.33
CA ALA A 17 11.04 -7.19 -7.67
C ALA A 17 10.40 -5.80 -7.75
N ASN A 18 9.63 -5.38 -6.74
CA ASN A 18 9.00 -4.06 -6.67
C ASN A 18 10.05 -2.94 -6.61
N VAL A 19 11.08 -3.09 -5.75
CA VAL A 19 12.19 -2.12 -5.61
C VAL A 19 13.07 -2.05 -6.86
N THR A 20 13.38 -3.19 -7.49
CA THR A 20 14.22 -3.22 -8.70
C THR A 20 13.49 -2.62 -9.90
N CYS A 21 12.19 -2.88 -10.03
CA CYS A 21 11.36 -2.33 -11.10
C CYS A 21 11.18 -0.80 -10.96
N ALA A 22 11.05 -0.32 -9.72
CA ALA A 22 10.98 1.10 -9.39
C ALA A 22 12.20 1.92 -9.83
N ALA A 23 13.40 1.43 -9.49
CA ALA A 23 14.65 2.07 -9.86
C ALA A 23 14.82 2.15 -11.39
N TYR A 24 14.29 1.17 -12.11
CA TYR A 24 14.31 1.13 -13.58
C TYR A 24 13.30 2.10 -14.22
N PHE A 25 12.15 2.30 -13.59
CA PHE A 25 11.04 3.10 -14.12
C PHE A 25 11.35 4.60 -14.14
N PHE A 26 12.12 5.10 -13.17
CA PHE A 26 12.45 6.53 -13.05
C PHE A 26 13.30 7.11 -14.19
N ARG A 27 13.83 6.28 -15.11
CA ARG A 27 14.80 6.71 -16.12
C ARG A 27 14.28 6.88 -17.56
N ARG A 28 12.98 6.65 -17.87
CA ARG A 28 12.50 6.73 -19.28
C ARG A 28 11.22 7.54 -19.49
N ARG A 29 11.29 8.49 -20.45
CA ARG A 29 10.13 9.14 -21.10
C ARG A 29 9.33 8.10 -21.89
N SER A 30 8.05 7.94 -21.58
CA SER A 30 7.13 6.99 -22.24
C SER A 30 6.48 7.55 -23.51
N HIS A 31 6.38 6.73 -24.57
CA HIS A 31 5.73 7.04 -25.86
C HIS A 31 4.19 7.28 -25.75
N PRO A 32 3.59 8.10 -26.64
CA PRO A 32 2.20 8.58 -26.52
C PRO A 32 1.09 7.52 -26.58
N ARG A 33 1.29 6.38 -27.26
CA ARG A 33 0.28 5.30 -27.37
C ARG A 33 0.01 4.55 -26.06
N TRP A 34 0.98 4.51 -25.14
CA TRP A 34 0.85 3.80 -23.87
C TRP A 34 0.15 4.65 -22.80
N ARG A 35 0.15 5.98 -22.99
CA ARG A 35 -0.38 6.95 -22.03
C ARG A 35 -1.88 6.76 -21.76
N THR A 36 -2.70 6.50 -22.77
CA THR A 36 -4.16 6.39 -22.65
C THR A 36 -4.65 5.09 -21.99
N ALA A 37 -4.00 3.96 -22.25
CA ALA A 37 -4.31 2.70 -21.56
C ALA A 37 -3.86 2.74 -20.08
N MET A 38 -2.71 3.37 -19.81
CA MET A 38 -2.18 3.56 -18.45
C MET A 38 -3.09 4.41 -17.57
N GLN A 39 -3.74 5.44 -18.11
CA GLN A 39 -4.67 6.29 -17.35
C GLN A 39 -5.91 5.55 -16.85
N LYS A 40 -6.44 4.60 -17.64
CA LYS A 40 -7.72 3.93 -17.32
C LYS A 40 -7.66 3.07 -16.06
N LEU A 41 -6.50 2.50 -15.72
CA LEU A 41 -6.33 1.66 -14.52
C LEU A 41 -5.65 2.40 -13.37
N THR A 42 -4.72 3.32 -13.67
CA THR A 42 -3.92 3.99 -12.63
C THR A 42 -4.75 4.96 -11.79
N VAL A 43 -5.60 5.77 -12.43
CA VAL A 43 -6.38 6.78 -11.70
C VAL A 43 -7.42 6.14 -10.77
N PRO A 44 -8.21 5.13 -11.20
CA PRO A 44 -9.12 4.44 -10.29
C PRO A 44 -8.41 3.75 -9.13
N TYR A 45 -7.24 3.13 -9.37
CA TYR A 45 -6.43 2.54 -8.31
C TYR A 45 -5.98 3.59 -7.29
N LEU A 46 -5.41 4.71 -7.76
CA LEU A 46 -4.98 5.81 -6.89
C LEU A 46 -6.15 6.38 -6.09
N MET A 47 -7.32 6.56 -6.71
CA MET A 47 -8.53 7.03 -6.03
C MET A 47 -8.97 6.06 -4.94
N LEU A 48 -9.08 4.77 -5.26
CA LEU A 48 -9.52 3.74 -4.32
C LEU A 48 -8.63 3.71 -3.07
N ILE A 49 -7.31 3.60 -3.25
CA ILE A 49 -6.37 3.57 -2.13
C ILE A 49 -6.43 4.89 -1.35
N SER A 50 -6.45 6.03 -2.04
CA SER A 50 -6.51 7.35 -1.36
C SER A 50 -7.76 7.52 -0.51
N VAL A 51 -8.92 7.04 -0.98
CA VAL A 51 -10.20 7.11 -0.25
C VAL A 51 -10.19 6.21 0.98
N LEU A 52 -9.67 4.98 0.85
CA LEU A 52 -9.56 4.06 1.99
C LEU A 52 -8.66 4.63 3.09
N PHE A 53 -7.48 5.13 2.70
CA PHE A 53 -6.58 5.80 3.64
C PHE A 53 -7.16 7.11 4.20
N ALA A 54 -7.94 7.86 3.39
CA ALA A 54 -8.58 9.08 3.87
C ALA A 54 -9.64 8.78 4.94
N ALA A 55 -10.45 7.74 4.72
CA ALA A 55 -11.48 7.33 5.66
C ALA A 55 -10.87 6.92 7.02
N VAL A 56 -9.81 6.11 7.00
CA VAL A 56 -9.08 5.72 8.21
C VAL A 56 -8.40 6.92 8.86
N GLY A 57 -7.65 7.71 8.08
CA GLY A 57 -6.90 8.86 8.58
C GLY A 57 -7.79 9.91 9.24
N LEU A 58 -8.91 10.26 8.60
CA LEU A 58 -9.87 11.22 9.16
C LEU A 58 -10.58 10.67 10.40
N ALA A 59 -10.99 9.40 10.39
CA ALA A 59 -11.62 8.78 11.55
C ALA A 59 -10.70 8.83 12.79
N VAL A 60 -9.42 8.50 12.61
CA VAL A 60 -8.43 8.49 13.69
C VAL A 60 -8.07 9.91 14.16
N LEU A 61 -7.95 10.87 13.24
CA LEU A 61 -7.63 12.25 13.61
C LEU A 61 -8.73 12.86 14.48
N VAL A 62 -10.00 12.60 14.14
CA VAL A 62 -11.17 13.09 14.88
C VAL A 62 -11.31 12.32 16.20
N GLU A 63 -11.50 11.01 16.13
CA GLU A 63 -11.83 10.18 17.30
C GLU A 63 -10.92 8.92 17.39
N PRO A 64 -9.68 9.08 17.89
CA PRO A 64 -8.70 8.00 17.94
C PRO A 64 -9.11 6.89 18.90
N THR A 65 -9.80 7.21 20.01
CA THR A 65 -10.17 6.23 21.03
C THR A 65 -11.28 5.28 20.55
N PHE A 66 -12.22 5.79 19.75
CA PHE A 66 -13.24 4.96 19.13
C PHE A 66 -12.61 3.99 18.13
N PHE A 67 -11.71 4.49 17.28
CA PHE A 67 -11.03 3.64 16.29
C PHE A 67 -10.14 2.57 16.94
N ALA A 68 -9.40 2.93 17.98
CA ALA A 68 -8.59 1.98 18.74
C ALA A 68 -9.44 0.83 19.34
N ARG A 69 -10.63 1.14 19.88
CA ARG A 69 -11.55 0.12 20.39
C ARG A 69 -12.05 -0.85 19.32
N GLN A 70 -12.24 -0.40 18.08
CA GLN A 70 -12.59 -1.29 16.96
C GLN A 70 -11.46 -2.27 16.62
N LEU A 71 -10.21 -1.89 16.92
CA LEU A 71 -9.04 -2.74 16.78
C LEU A 71 -8.73 -3.55 18.06
N GLU A 72 -9.63 -3.55 19.04
CA GLU A 72 -9.43 -4.20 20.35
C GLU A 72 -8.18 -3.65 21.09
N MET A 73 -7.83 -2.39 20.83
CA MET A 73 -6.72 -1.67 21.47
C MET A 73 -7.25 -0.64 22.47
N THR A 74 -6.52 -0.44 23.56
CA THR A 74 -6.76 0.65 24.52
C THR A 74 -5.75 1.78 24.33
N VAL A 75 -6.24 3.02 24.39
CA VAL A 75 -5.44 4.25 24.25
C VAL A 75 -5.82 5.17 25.41
N GLU A 76 -5.08 5.04 26.52
CA GLU A 76 -5.50 5.60 27.81
C GLU A 76 -4.74 6.87 28.23
N SER A 77 -3.63 7.19 27.58
CA SER A 77 -2.81 8.37 27.90
C SER A 77 -2.79 9.39 26.77
N ALA A 78 -2.56 10.67 27.11
CA ALA A 78 -2.42 11.73 26.12
C ALA A 78 -1.27 11.45 25.12
N THR A 79 -0.18 10.83 25.60
CA THR A 79 0.93 10.37 24.76
C THR A 79 0.48 9.30 23.79
N ALA A 80 -0.26 8.28 24.25
CA ALA A 80 -0.76 7.22 23.38
C ALA A 80 -1.74 7.78 22.33
N VAL A 81 -2.60 8.73 22.72
CA VAL A 81 -3.49 9.44 21.78
C VAL A 81 -2.69 10.20 20.71
N SER A 82 -1.62 10.89 21.12
CA SER A 82 -0.76 11.64 20.21
C SER A 82 -0.06 10.72 19.21
N ASP A 83 0.54 9.62 19.67
CA ASP A 83 1.18 8.63 18.81
C ASP A 83 0.18 7.96 17.87
N PHE A 84 -0.99 7.58 18.38
CA PHE A 84 -2.03 6.95 17.57
C PHE A 84 -2.52 7.88 16.45
N ARG A 85 -2.70 9.18 16.75
CA ARG A 85 -3.02 10.19 15.73
C ARG A 85 -1.89 10.39 14.73
N ALA A 86 -0.63 10.37 15.15
CA ALA A 86 0.50 10.52 14.24
C ALA A 86 0.62 9.32 13.29
N VAL A 87 0.57 8.09 13.83
CA VAL A 87 0.82 6.86 13.08
C VAL A 87 -0.38 6.44 12.24
N TYR A 88 -1.60 6.41 12.80
CA TYR A 88 -2.77 5.96 12.05
C TYR A 88 -3.51 7.12 11.38
N GLY A 89 -3.44 8.33 11.93
CA GLY A 89 -4.04 9.53 11.33
C GLY A 89 -3.12 10.18 10.30
N GLY A 90 -1.98 10.69 10.77
CA GLY A 90 -1.02 11.48 10.00
C GLY A 90 -0.39 10.72 8.84
N LEU A 91 0.03 9.47 9.05
CA LEU A 91 0.56 8.62 7.98
C LEU A 91 -0.49 8.38 6.89
N CYS A 92 -1.72 8.03 7.28
CA CYS A 92 -2.79 7.81 6.33
C CYS A 92 -3.14 9.09 5.55
N PHE A 93 -3.15 10.23 6.23
CA PHE A 93 -3.34 11.54 5.60
C PHE A 93 -2.22 11.86 4.59
N ALA A 94 -0.97 11.51 4.89
CA ALA A 94 0.14 11.68 3.95
C ALA A 94 -0.03 10.80 2.70
N VAL A 95 -0.42 9.53 2.86
CA VAL A 95 -0.70 8.60 1.75
C VAL A 95 -1.83 9.15 0.87
N THR A 96 -2.94 9.60 1.47
CA THR A 96 -4.05 10.24 0.76
C THR A 96 -3.58 11.47 -0.02
N THR A 97 -2.79 12.34 0.60
CA THR A 97 -2.29 13.58 -0.03
C THR A 97 -1.42 13.27 -1.24
N LEU A 98 -0.52 12.28 -1.11
CA LEU A 98 0.32 11.82 -2.20
C LEU A 98 -0.52 11.28 -3.37
N GLY A 99 -1.58 10.53 -3.08
CA GLY A 99 -2.52 10.03 -4.08
C GLY A 99 -3.29 11.13 -4.82
N VAL A 100 -3.82 12.11 -4.09
CA VAL A 100 -4.51 13.27 -4.68
C VAL A 100 -3.57 14.07 -5.60
N LEU A 101 -2.32 14.28 -5.19
CA LEU A 101 -1.32 14.94 -6.02
C LEU A 101 -1.02 14.15 -7.30
N ALA A 102 -0.91 12.83 -7.21
CA ALA A 102 -0.65 11.96 -8.35
C ALA A 102 -1.84 11.85 -9.34
N ILE A 103 -3.08 11.94 -8.84
CA ILE A 103 -4.26 12.03 -9.71
C ILE A 103 -4.16 13.28 -10.58
N ARG A 104 -3.79 14.42 -10.00
CA ARG A 104 -3.66 15.71 -10.68
C ARG A 104 -2.38 15.83 -11.53
N ARG A 105 -1.29 15.15 -11.14
CA ARG A 105 0.02 15.25 -11.80
C ARG A 105 0.46 13.89 -12.30
N GLU A 106 0.33 13.67 -13.61
CA GLU A 106 0.67 12.39 -14.23
C GLU A 106 2.10 11.92 -13.97
N ALA A 107 3.04 12.86 -13.90
CA ALA A 107 4.45 12.58 -13.65
C ALA A 107 4.69 11.88 -12.29
N LEU A 108 3.79 12.04 -11.33
CA LEU A 108 3.90 11.43 -10.00
C LEU A 108 3.25 10.04 -9.93
N ARG A 109 2.40 9.66 -10.89
CA ARG A 109 1.54 8.47 -10.77
C ARG A 109 2.31 7.18 -10.50
N ALA A 110 3.32 6.87 -11.30
CA ALA A 110 4.06 5.63 -11.14
C ALA A 110 4.83 5.58 -9.81
N ALA A 111 5.46 6.69 -9.41
CA ALA A 111 6.14 6.81 -8.14
C ALA A 111 5.18 6.64 -6.95
N THR A 112 3.99 7.24 -7.03
CA THR A 112 2.96 7.11 -6.00
C THR A 112 2.37 5.71 -5.93
N VAL A 113 2.09 5.06 -7.07
CA VAL A 113 1.64 3.66 -7.09
C VAL A 113 2.66 2.76 -6.41
N LEU A 114 3.95 2.93 -6.74
CA LEU A 114 5.01 2.20 -6.06
C LEU A 114 5.03 2.48 -4.55
N ALA A 115 4.95 3.75 -4.15
CA ALA A 115 4.94 4.12 -2.74
C ALA A 115 3.77 3.44 -2.00
N PHE A 116 2.58 3.39 -2.61
CA PHE A 116 1.42 2.69 -2.07
C PHE A 116 1.68 1.19 -1.92
N VAL A 117 2.24 0.55 -2.95
CA VAL A 117 2.62 -0.87 -2.88
C VAL A 117 3.60 -1.12 -1.74
N LEU A 118 4.63 -0.29 -1.58
CA LEU A 118 5.61 -0.45 -0.51
C LEU A 118 5.01 -0.26 0.88
N VAL A 119 4.10 0.71 1.05
CA VAL A 119 3.36 0.89 2.31
C VAL A 119 2.52 -0.34 2.63
N LEU A 120 1.76 -0.84 1.66
CA LEU A 120 0.92 -2.02 1.82
C LEU A 120 1.75 -3.28 2.09
N ASP A 121 2.86 -3.49 1.37
CA ASP A 121 3.79 -4.59 1.61
C ASP A 121 4.36 -4.53 3.05
N GLY A 122 4.69 -3.34 3.55
CA GLY A 122 5.13 -3.14 4.93
C GLY A 122 4.07 -3.51 5.97
N LEU A 123 2.81 -3.14 5.72
CA LEU A 123 1.68 -3.51 6.58
C LEU A 123 1.45 -5.03 6.58
N ILE A 124 1.40 -5.65 5.39
CA ILE A 124 1.29 -7.10 5.22
C ILE A 124 2.41 -7.80 5.99
N PHE A 125 3.65 -7.33 5.85
CA PHE A 125 4.79 -7.91 6.55
C PHE A 125 4.61 -7.88 8.07
N GLY A 126 4.24 -6.72 8.63
CA GLY A 126 3.95 -6.60 10.05
C GLY A 126 2.83 -7.53 10.51
N ARG A 127 1.77 -7.67 9.71
CA ARG A 127 0.65 -8.59 9.98
C ARG A 127 1.04 -10.05 9.89
N LEU A 128 1.92 -10.43 8.96
CA LEU A 128 2.43 -11.81 8.86
C LEU A 128 3.32 -12.17 10.05
N ILE A 129 4.15 -11.25 10.53
CA ILE A 129 4.90 -11.45 11.78
C ILE A 129 3.94 -11.64 12.96
N SER A 130 2.92 -10.78 13.07
CA SER A 130 1.91 -10.88 14.13
C SER A 130 1.15 -12.22 14.05
N LEU A 131 0.74 -12.65 12.85
CA LEU A 131 0.09 -13.94 12.62
C LEU A 131 0.96 -15.12 13.04
N ALA A 132 2.27 -15.06 12.74
CA ALA A 132 3.21 -16.13 13.08
C ALA A 132 3.54 -16.22 14.57
N THR A 133 3.44 -15.10 15.30
CA THR A 133 3.86 -15.00 16.70
C THR A 133 2.70 -15.07 17.69
N HIS A 134 1.54 -14.50 17.33
CA HIS A 134 0.38 -14.35 18.20
C HIS A 134 -0.87 -15.04 17.65
N GLY A 135 -0.83 -15.59 16.43
CA GLY A 135 -1.98 -16.21 15.78
C GLY A 135 -2.88 -15.19 15.06
N PRO A 136 -4.04 -15.64 14.54
CA PRO A 136 -4.95 -14.77 13.78
C PRO A 136 -5.52 -13.65 14.67
N GLY A 137 -5.57 -12.43 14.12
CA GLY A 137 -6.16 -11.28 14.80
C GLY A 137 -7.67 -11.28 14.74
N SER A 138 -8.29 -10.20 15.21
CA SER A 138 -9.72 -9.96 15.09
C SER A 138 -10.18 -10.00 13.63
N TRP A 139 -11.49 -10.21 13.42
CA TRP A 139 -12.06 -10.27 12.07
C TRP A 139 -11.71 -9.02 11.23
N LEU A 140 -11.69 -7.84 11.88
CA LEU A 140 -11.39 -6.57 11.24
C LEU A 140 -9.92 -6.52 10.78
N ILE A 141 -8.98 -6.96 11.61
CA ILE A 141 -7.57 -7.04 11.26
C ILE A 141 -7.33 -8.01 10.10
N ASN A 142 -8.03 -9.13 10.08
CA ASN A 142 -7.92 -10.10 8.98
C ASN A 142 -8.54 -9.54 7.68
N ALA A 143 -9.64 -8.79 7.77
CA ALA A 143 -10.22 -8.09 6.63
C ALA A 143 -9.28 -7.00 6.10
N GLN A 144 -8.61 -6.26 6.99
CA GLN A 144 -7.57 -5.29 6.62
C GLN A 144 -6.41 -5.98 5.89
N LEU A 145 -5.91 -7.11 6.39
CA LEU A 145 -4.86 -7.88 5.72
C LEU A 145 -5.28 -8.30 4.31
N ALA A 146 -6.52 -8.76 4.12
CA ALA A 146 -7.03 -9.09 2.80
C ALA A 146 -7.06 -7.87 1.87
N LEU A 147 -7.52 -6.72 2.36
CA LEU A 147 -7.51 -5.46 1.59
C LEU A 147 -6.09 -5.00 1.26
N GLU A 148 -5.15 -5.14 2.19
CA GLU A 148 -3.75 -4.80 1.98
C GLU A 148 -3.15 -5.65 0.86
N VAL A 149 -3.38 -6.97 0.88
CA VAL A 149 -2.93 -7.89 -0.16
C VAL A 149 -3.54 -7.55 -1.52
N VAL A 150 -4.86 -7.34 -1.58
CA VAL A 150 -5.55 -6.97 -2.83
C VAL A 150 -5.04 -5.63 -3.37
N GLY A 151 -4.82 -4.64 -2.50
CA GLY A 151 -4.29 -3.34 -2.86
C GLY A 151 -2.84 -3.40 -3.36
N ALA A 152 -1.98 -4.20 -2.73
CA ALA A 152 -0.59 -4.40 -3.12
C ALA A 152 -0.50 -5.10 -4.49
N LEU A 153 -1.27 -6.17 -4.67
CA LEU A 153 -1.37 -6.89 -5.95
C LEU A 153 -1.92 -5.99 -7.05
N GLY A 154 -2.97 -5.22 -6.77
CA GLY A 154 -3.53 -4.25 -7.71
C GLY A 154 -2.50 -3.22 -8.17
N GLY A 155 -1.73 -2.66 -7.24
CA GLY A 155 -0.65 -1.70 -7.56
C GLY A 155 0.48 -2.34 -8.37
N ALA A 156 0.89 -3.57 -8.01
CA ALA A 156 1.89 -4.32 -8.76
C ALA A 156 1.44 -4.62 -10.20
N LEU A 157 0.16 -4.96 -10.41
CA LEU A 157 -0.41 -5.15 -11.74
C LEU A 157 -0.44 -3.85 -12.55
N VAL A 158 -0.80 -2.72 -11.92
CA VAL A 158 -0.74 -1.38 -12.54
C VAL A 158 0.68 -1.04 -12.98
N LEU A 159 1.69 -1.30 -12.15
CA LEU A 159 3.10 -1.07 -12.49
C LEU A 159 3.60 -2.00 -13.59
N ARG A 160 3.20 -3.27 -13.58
CA ARG A 160 3.53 -4.24 -14.65
C ARG A 160 2.92 -3.85 -15.99
N ALA A 161 1.66 -3.46 -16.00
CA ALA A 161 0.99 -2.95 -17.21
C ALA A 161 1.64 -1.65 -17.73
N SER A 162 2.33 -0.92 -16.84
CA SER A 162 3.04 0.32 -17.16
C SER A 162 4.46 0.09 -17.70
N SER A 163 5.04 -1.11 -17.55
CA SER A 163 6.41 -1.40 -18.00
C SER A 163 6.44 -1.73 -19.50
N PRO A 164 7.22 -1.00 -20.33
CA PRO A 164 7.38 -1.37 -21.73
C PRO A 164 8.05 -2.74 -21.80
N ARG A 165 7.38 -3.73 -22.42
CA ARG A 165 8.01 -5.01 -22.77
C ARG A 165 9.25 -4.68 -23.61
N ARG A 166 10.44 -5.03 -23.12
CA ARG A 166 11.61 -5.18 -24.00
C ARG A 166 11.22 -6.24 -25.02
N LEU A 167 11.07 -5.85 -26.27
CA LEU A 167 11.22 -6.80 -27.37
C LEU A 167 12.68 -7.24 -27.32
N VAL A 168 12.92 -8.39 -26.71
CA VAL A 168 14.19 -9.11 -26.75
C VAL A 168 14.27 -9.75 -28.13
N HIS A 169 14.51 -8.93 -29.15
CA HIS A 169 14.92 -9.34 -30.48
C HIS A 169 15.83 -8.24 -31.04
N ALA A 170 17.12 -8.38 -30.75
CA ALA A 170 18.21 -7.80 -31.51
C ALA A 170 19.36 -8.79 -31.44
#